data_AF-B8FZT1-F1
#
_entry.id   AF-B8FZT1-F1
#
_cell.length_a   1.000
_cell.length_b   1.000
_cell.length_c   1.000
_cell.angle_alpha   90.00
_cell.angle_beta   90.00
_cell.angle_gamma   90.00
#
_symmetry.space_group_name_H-M   'P 1'
#
loop_
_entity.id
_entity.type
_entity.pdbx_description
1 polymer ?
#
loop_
_entity_poly.entity_id
_entity_poly.type
_entity_poly.pdbx_seq_one_letter_code
_entity_poly.pdbx_strand_id
1 'polypeptide(L)'
;MAMIQILVPALLASVGFVAIGLLVSLFSLKSQGRELLANVVSLPLFLPALFIGLSMTVDIAKGMSLPEVWRQVLFLFLYDVFFLAAAYLRFDANYME
;
A
#
# COMPACT_ATOMS: atom_id res chain seq x y z
N MET A 1 -9.11 -21.55 11.02
CA MET A 1 -9.51 -20.15 11.27
C MET A 1 -8.39 -19.17 10.92
N ALA A 2 -7.20 -19.30 11.52
CA ALA A 2 -6.05 -18.41 11.27
C ALA A 2 -5.65 -18.28 9.79
N MET A 3 -5.70 -19.37 9.02
CA MET A 3 -5.31 -19.37 7.59
C MET A 3 -6.19 -18.45 6.73
N ILE A 4 -7.48 -18.30 7.06
CA ILE A 4 -8.40 -17.37 6.38
C ILE A 4 -8.13 -15.93 6.84
N GLN A 5 -7.76 -15.73 8.11
CA GLN A 5 -7.50 -14.39 8.66
C GLN A 5 -6.26 -13.74 8.04
N ILE A 6 -5.26 -14.53 7.63
CA ILE A 6 -4.05 -14.05 6.91
C ILE A 6 -4.38 -13.47 5.53
N LEU A 7 -5.51 -13.83 4.93
CA LEU A 7 -5.92 -13.23 3.66
C LEU A 7 -6.21 -11.73 3.79
N VAL A 8 -6.64 -11.28 4.96
CA VAL A 8 -6.97 -9.86 5.20
C VAL A 8 -5.75 -8.95 5.03
N PRO A 9 -4.63 -9.13 5.76
CA PRO A 9 -3.43 -8.31 5.57
C PRO A 9 -2.84 -8.49 4.16
N ALA A 10 -2.90 -9.69 3.57
CA ALA A 10 -2.40 -9.92 2.22
C ALA A 10 -3.19 -9.12 1.16
N LEU A 11 -4.51 -9.13 1.23
CA LEU A 11 -5.37 -8.39 0.29
C LEU A 11 -5.22 -6.88 0.46
N LEU A 12 -5.28 -6.38 1.70
CA LEU A 12 -5.09 -4.95 1.98
C LEU A 12 -3.72 -4.46 1.50
N ALA A 13 -2.64 -5.12 1.93
CA ALA A 13 -1.31 -4.73 1.49
C ALA A 13 -1.17 -4.76 -0.05
N SER A 14 -1.77 -5.75 -0.72
CA SER A 14 -1.76 -5.82 -2.19
C SER A 14 -2.38 -4.57 -2.85
N VAL A 15 -3.46 -4.03 -2.28
CA VAL A 15 -4.10 -2.81 -2.80
C VAL A 15 -3.15 -1.61 -2.71
N GLY A 16 -2.52 -1.40 -1.55
CA GLY A 16 -1.52 -0.34 -1.38
C GLY A 16 -0.34 -0.49 -2.34
N PHE A 17 0.15 -1.72 -2.52
CA PHE A 17 1.20 -2.02 -3.49
C PHE A 17 0.82 -1.63 -4.93
N VAL A 18 -0.40 -1.98 -5.35
CA VAL A 18 -0.92 -1.60 -6.68
C VAL A 18 -1.05 -0.08 -6.80
N ALA A 19 -1.54 0.61 -5.78
CA ALA A 19 -1.69 2.06 -5.78
C ALA A 19 -0.34 2.80 -5.93
N ILE A 20 0.69 2.36 -5.22
CA ILE A 20 2.05 2.93 -5.34
C ILE A 20 2.64 2.61 -6.72
N GLY A 21 2.48 1.37 -7.21
CA GLY A 21 2.92 0.99 -8.55
C GLY A 21 2.27 1.85 -9.65
N LEU A 22 0.99 2.16 -9.49
CA LEU A 22 0.27 3.08 -10.37
C LEU A 22 0.87 4.49 -10.32
N LEU A 23 1.09 5.04 -9.12
CA LEU A 23 1.74 6.35 -8.97
C LEU A 23 3.10 6.42 -9.65
N VAL A 24 3.94 5.42 -9.43
CA VAL A 24 5.28 5.34 -10.03
C VAL A 24 5.19 5.27 -11.55
N SER A 25 4.25 4.49 -12.08
CA SER A 25 3.97 4.43 -13.52
C SER A 25 3.58 5.81 -14.08
N LEU A 26 2.70 6.54 -13.39
CA LEU A 26 2.26 7.88 -13.79
C LEU A 26 3.37 8.93 -13.76
N PHE A 27 4.29 8.83 -12.80
CA PHE A 27 5.46 9.73 -12.76
C PHE A 27 6.45 9.44 -13.89
N SER A 28 6.67 8.16 -14.22
CA SER A 28 7.59 7.74 -15.29
C SER A 28 7.25 8.34 -16.66
N LEU A 29 5.97 8.63 -16.91
CA LEU A 29 5.47 9.15 -18.18
C LEU A 29 5.78 10.65 -18.43
N LYS A 30 5.94 11.49 -17.39
CA LYS A 30 6.07 12.96 -17.55
C LYS A 30 7.26 13.63 -16.83
N SER A 31 7.92 13.01 -15.85
CA SER A 31 8.98 13.69 -15.08
C SER A 31 10.40 13.51 -15.68
N GLN A 32 11.12 14.61 -15.96
CA GLN A 32 12.58 14.58 -16.12
C GLN A 32 13.21 14.26 -14.73
N GLY A 33 13.81 13.07 -14.59
CA GLY A 33 14.25 12.50 -13.29
C GLY A 33 13.84 11.03 -13.05
N ARG A 34 13.52 10.30 -14.14
CA ARG A 34 12.92 8.94 -14.19
C ARG A 34 13.53 7.89 -13.27
N GLU A 35 14.81 7.97 -12.94
CA GLU A 35 15.51 6.91 -12.21
C GLU A 35 15.51 7.14 -10.68
N LEU A 36 15.53 8.40 -10.24
CA LEU A 36 15.58 8.75 -8.81
C LEU A 36 14.19 8.61 -8.16
N LEU A 37 13.12 9.03 -8.85
CA LEU A 37 11.76 8.86 -8.34
C LEU A 37 11.30 7.40 -8.34
N ALA A 38 11.68 6.61 -9.35
CA ALA A 38 11.19 5.25 -9.51
C ALA A 38 11.76 4.24 -8.51
N ASN A 39 13.00 4.43 -8.03
CA ASN A 39 13.66 3.44 -7.18
C ASN A 39 13.97 3.95 -5.77
N VAL A 40 14.40 5.20 -5.62
CA VAL A 40 14.77 5.77 -4.32
C VAL A 40 13.54 6.19 -3.50
N VAL A 41 12.50 6.71 -4.16
CA VAL A 41 11.27 7.16 -3.48
C VAL A 41 10.25 6.04 -3.30
N SER A 42 10.17 5.08 -4.23
CA SER A 42 9.22 3.97 -4.13
C SER A 42 9.47 3.08 -2.92
N LEU A 43 10.74 2.76 -2.62
CA LEU A 43 11.12 1.91 -1.49
C LEU A 43 10.59 2.43 -0.13
N PRO A 44 10.83 3.70 0.27
CA PRO A 44 10.27 4.24 1.51
C PRO A 44 8.74 4.35 1.51
N LEU A 45 8.09 4.41 0.35
CA LEU A 45 6.63 4.36 0.28
C LEU A 45 6.14 2.94 0.59
N PHE A 46 6.74 1.89 0.04
CA PHE A 46 6.31 0.51 0.30
C PHE A 46 6.56 0.04 1.75
N LEU A 47 7.61 0.56 2.40
CA LEU A 47 8.03 0.11 3.73
C LEU A 47 6.91 0.17 4.79
N PRO A 48 6.17 1.27 4.96
CA PRO A 48 5.03 1.33 5.88
C PRO A 48 4.00 0.21 5.69
N ALA A 49 3.51 0.01 4.46
CA ALA A 49 2.52 -1.02 4.17
C ALA A 49 3.07 -2.44 4.43
N LEU A 50 4.33 -2.67 4.06
CA LEU A 50 5.03 -3.93 4.34
C LEU A 50 5.15 -4.20 5.84
N PHE A 51 5.60 -3.22 6.63
CA PHE A 51 5.77 -3.40 8.07
C PHE A 51 4.45 -3.61 8.80
N ILE A 52 3.41 -2.86 8.44
CA ILE A 52 2.08 -3.00 9.04
C ILE A 52 1.48 -4.38 8.68
N GLY A 53 1.55 -4.77 7.40
CA GLY A 53 1.06 -6.07 6.93
C GLY A 53 1.83 -7.25 7.53
N LEU A 54 3.16 -7.14 7.61
CA LEU A 54 4.02 -8.16 8.26
C LEU A 54 3.70 -8.28 9.75
N SER A 55 3.62 -7.16 10.48
CA SER A 55 3.26 -7.16 11.90
C SER A 55 1.91 -7.83 12.12
N MET A 56 0.90 -7.47 11.34
CA MET A 56 -0.44 -8.05 11.43
C MET A 56 -0.43 -9.56 11.13
N THR A 57 0.37 -9.98 10.15
CA THR A 57 0.52 -11.41 9.80
C THR A 57 1.18 -12.19 10.92
N VAL A 58 2.25 -11.65 11.54
CA VAL A 58 2.93 -12.26 12.69
C VAL A 58 2.00 -12.37 13.89
N ASP A 59 1.20 -11.34 14.15
CA ASP A 59 0.26 -11.33 15.27
C ASP A 59 -0.87 -12.37 15.07
N ILE A 60 -1.44 -12.46 13.87
CA ILE A 60 -2.41 -13.50 13.52
C ILE A 60 -1.78 -14.91 13.60
N ALA A 61 -0.53 -15.06 13.14
CA ALA A 61 0.19 -16.34 13.23
C ALA A 61 0.46 -16.78 14.68
N LYS A 62 0.58 -15.84 15.61
CA LYS A 62 0.67 -16.10 17.06
C LYS A 62 -0.68 -16.46 17.70
N GLY A 63 -1.76 -16.46 16.92
CA GLY A 63 -3.10 -16.80 17.38
C GLY A 63 -3.96 -15.61 17.78
N MET A 64 -3.52 -14.37 17.55
CA MET A 64 -4.40 -13.21 17.73
C MET A 64 -5.54 -13.21 16.73
N SER A 65 -6.71 -12.75 17.19
CA SER A 65 -7.90 -12.63 16.35
C SER A 65 -7.92 -11.30 15.57
N LEU A 66 -8.66 -11.27 14.45
CA LEU A 66 -8.81 -10.05 13.63
C LEU A 66 -9.22 -8.78 14.41
N PRO A 67 -10.15 -8.86 15.39
CA PRO A 67 -10.49 -7.73 16.25
C PRO A 67 -9.33 -7.20 17.10
N GLU A 68 -8.41 -8.06 17.52
CA GLU A 68 -7.23 -7.66 18.32
C GLU A 68 -6.23 -6.87 17.48
N VAL A 69 -6.16 -7.15 16.18
CA VAL A 69 -5.32 -6.44 15.20
C VAL A 69 -6.06 -5.33 14.44
N TRP A 70 -7.23 -4.92 14.93
CA TRP A 70 -8.07 -3.91 14.27
C TRP A 70 -7.34 -2.60 13.98
N ARG A 71 -6.43 -2.18 14.86
CA ARG A 71 -5.63 -0.97 14.66
C ARG A 71 -4.72 -1.11 13.43
N GLN A 72 -4.05 -2.25 13.25
CA GLN A 72 -3.22 -2.48 12.05
C GLN A 72 -4.06 -2.51 10.79
N VAL A 73 -5.24 -3.14 10.83
CA VAL A 73 -6.21 -3.14 9.72
C VAL A 73 -6.55 -1.71 9.32
N LEU A 74 -6.93 -0.87 10.28
CA LEU A 74 -7.32 0.51 10.05
C LEU A 74 -6.17 1.32 9.43
N PHE A 75 -4.95 1.19 9.96
CA PHE A 75 -3.79 1.90 9.40
C PHE A 75 -3.48 1.46 7.97
N LEU A 76 -3.52 0.16 7.69
CA LEU A 76 -3.27 -0.36 6.35
C LEU A 76 -4.35 0.11 5.37
N PHE A 77 -5.61 0.09 5.79
CA PHE A 77 -6.72 0.60 4.99
C PHE A 77 -6.60 2.12 4.70
N LEU A 78 -6.28 2.94 5.71
CA LEU A 78 -6.07 4.38 5.52
C LEU A 78 -4.90 4.64 4.56
N TYR A 79 -3.83 3.86 4.70
CA TYR A 79 -2.68 3.91 3.82
C TYR A 79 -3.10 3.64 2.38
N ASP A 80 -3.84 2.56 2.13
CA ASP A 80 -4.31 2.20 0.80
C ASP A 80 -5.17 3.32 0.19
N VAL A 81 -6.17 3.81 0.93
CA VAL A 81 -7.05 4.90 0.48
C VAL A 81 -6.26 6.15 0.14
N PHE A 82 -5.27 6.53 0.96
CA PHE A 82 -4.44 7.70 0.72
C PHE A 82 -3.65 7.59 -0.60
N PHE A 83 -2.98 6.46 -0.82
CA PHE A 83 -2.18 6.27 -2.04
C PHE A 83 -3.03 6.11 -3.29
N LEU A 84 -4.20 5.46 -3.17
CA LEU A 84 -5.13 5.30 -4.29
C LEU A 84 -5.76 6.64 -4.67
N ALA A 85 -6.13 7.47 -3.70
CA ALA A 85 -6.58 8.84 -3.93
C ALA A 85 -5.49 9.70 -4.56
N ALA A 86 -4.26 9.63 -4.05
CA ALA A 86 -3.13 10.35 -4.64
C ALA A 86 -2.86 9.92 -6.08
N ALA A 87 -2.93 8.61 -6.38
CA ALA A 87 -2.79 8.08 -7.72
C ALA A 87 -3.86 8.62 -8.67
N TYR A 88 -5.12 8.58 -8.22
CA TYR A 88 -6.25 9.08 -8.97
C TYR A 88 -6.15 10.58 -9.26
N LEU A 89 -5.90 11.40 -8.23
CA LEU A 89 -5.75 12.85 -8.38
C LEU A 89 -4.59 13.20 -9.31
N ARG A 90 -3.49 12.44 -9.27
CA ARG A 90 -2.36 12.65 -10.17
C ARG A 90 -2.70 12.26 -11.60
N PHE A 91 -3.44 11.17 -11.80
CA PHE A 91 -3.92 10.75 -13.11
C PHE A 91 -4.83 11.82 -13.72
N ASP A 92 -5.87 12.21 -12.99
CA ASP A 92 -6.86 13.20 -13.38
C ASP A 92 -6.20 14.52 -13.80
N ALA A 93 -5.37 15.09 -12.92
CA ALA A 93 -4.71 16.39 -13.17
C ALA A 93 -3.69 16.41 -14.32
N ASN A 94 -3.25 15.26 -14.86
CA ASN A 94 -2.18 15.24 -15.88
C ASN A 94 -2.55 14.51 -17.18
N TYR A 95 -3.62 13.71 -17.19
CA TYR A 95 -3.97 12.82 -18.30
C TYR A 95 -5.46 12.83 -18.67
N MET A 96 -6.37 13.35 -17.83
CA MET A 96 -7.78 13.55 -18.17
C MET A 96 -8.03 14.98 -18.66
N GLU A 97 -7.41 15.36 -19.78
CA GLU A 97 -7.88 16.50 -20.60
C GLU A 97 -9.15 16.13 -21.37
#